data_AF-A0A261C1C0-F1
#
_entry.id   AF-A0A261C1C0-F1
#
_cell.length_a   1.000
_cell.length_b   1.000
_cell.length_c   1.000
_cell.angle_alpha   90.00
_cell.angle_beta   90.00
_cell.angle_gamma   90.00
#
_symmetry.space_group_name_H-M   'P 1'
#
loop_
_entity.id
_entity.type
_entity.pdbx_description
1 polymer ?
#
loop_
_entity_poly.entity_id
_entity_poly.type
_entity_poly.pdbx_seq_one_letter_code
_entity_poly.pdbx_strand_id
1 'polypeptide(L)'
;MLYWAYFSIFLSYVLSVTNNKTIVLVWGVLDEPYSPHKTVSDWNACVMQCLQDGKCVVIHKVSDNSCLIFHLGNITSVQKTNGSSGQIVGFKRTMNSCPVNIDAPLFGQQSVPENVTQNSFTYKYEISRIETNGSVTWKFEFNNSAQCQEDYFPLIRGQNQVCISVRYFSQFRSQTIIQVRLFESPNFCQNHNYAMEICKSSGATGLSGSFTFDEGKQIAALADSKSKTEPAGSYSQINFWIDGNRTAVNEFSLNDDTLNGTTGYKWAEAPAAVPLSSSCVFLGTQREFIGCTITSSPGVFCQRGAICRTEPLFFH
;
A
#
# COMPACT_ATOMS: atom_id res chain seq x y z
N MET A 1 -31.63 23.20 -49.01
CA MET A 1 -30.47 22.84 -48.15
C MET A 1 -30.82 23.24 -46.73
N LEU A 2 -31.29 22.31 -45.91
CA LEU A 2 -31.52 22.52 -44.48
C LEU A 2 -30.32 21.95 -43.72
N TYR A 3 -29.52 22.83 -43.13
CA TYR A 3 -28.44 22.44 -42.22
C TYR A 3 -29.05 22.07 -40.87
N TRP A 4 -28.89 20.80 -40.47
CA TRP A 4 -29.17 20.35 -39.10
C TRP A 4 -27.96 20.68 -38.23
N ALA A 5 -28.14 21.56 -37.25
CA ALA A 5 -27.15 21.80 -36.21
C ALA A 5 -27.23 20.67 -35.17
N TYR A 6 -26.22 19.82 -35.13
CA TYR A 6 -26.04 18.86 -34.04
C TYR A 6 -25.59 19.61 -32.79
N PHE A 7 -26.51 19.74 -31.84
CA PHE A 7 -26.25 20.25 -30.50
C PHE A 7 -25.62 19.11 -29.68
N SER A 8 -24.28 19.07 -29.61
CA SER A 8 -23.55 18.16 -28.73
C SER A 8 -23.79 18.55 -27.26
N ILE A 9 -24.73 17.88 -26.61
CA ILE A 9 -24.97 18.01 -25.18
C ILE A 9 -23.87 17.25 -24.45
N PHE A 10 -22.90 17.98 -23.89
CA PHE A 10 -21.92 17.41 -22.96
C PHE A 10 -22.62 17.02 -21.66
N LEU A 11 -22.63 15.71 -21.38
CA LEU A 11 -23.14 15.16 -20.13
C LEU A 11 -22.19 15.53 -18.99
N SER A 12 -22.64 16.34 -18.04
CA SER A 12 -21.93 16.56 -16.77
C SER A 12 -22.96 16.51 -15.64
N TYR A 13 -23.18 15.31 -15.09
CA TYR A 13 -24.02 15.11 -13.91
C TYR A 13 -23.15 14.82 -12.69
N VAL A 14 -23.49 15.45 -11.57
CA VAL A 14 -22.85 15.25 -10.26
C VAL A 14 -23.71 14.30 -9.44
N LEU A 15 -23.11 13.26 -8.90
CA LEU A 15 -23.73 12.38 -7.92
C LEU A 15 -22.94 12.48 -6.60
N SER A 16 -23.53 13.19 -5.63
CA SER A 16 -23.18 13.24 -4.20
C SER A 16 -21.85 13.93 -3.81
N VAL A 17 -21.89 14.71 -2.71
CA VAL A 17 -20.76 15.42 -2.11
C VAL A 17 -20.50 14.89 -0.70
N THR A 18 -19.32 14.31 -0.49
CA THR A 18 -18.74 14.13 0.84
C THR A 18 -17.24 14.46 0.75
N ASN A 19 -16.75 15.40 1.58
CA ASN A 19 -15.32 15.77 1.72
C ASN A 19 -14.59 16.31 0.46
N ASN A 20 -15.19 17.26 -0.28
CA ASN A 20 -14.63 17.87 -1.51
C ASN A 20 -14.23 16.86 -2.61
N LYS A 21 -14.68 15.61 -2.50
CA LYS A 21 -14.50 14.57 -3.52
C LYS A 21 -15.81 14.39 -4.29
N THR A 22 -15.71 14.29 -5.61
CA THR A 22 -16.84 14.07 -6.53
C THR A 22 -16.45 13.08 -7.62
N ILE A 23 -17.44 12.38 -8.18
CA ILE A 23 -17.25 11.58 -9.40
C ILE A 23 -17.62 12.43 -10.61
N VAL A 24 -16.66 12.64 -11.52
CA VAL A 24 -16.85 13.36 -12.78
C VAL A 24 -17.11 12.35 -13.89
N LEU A 25 -18.32 12.38 -14.45
CA LEU A 25 -18.72 11.47 -15.51
C LEU A 25 -18.30 12.00 -16.87
N VAL A 26 -17.72 11.12 -17.68
CA VAL A 26 -17.31 11.39 -19.06
C VAL A 26 -17.65 10.22 -19.97
N TRP A 27 -17.76 10.50 -21.26
CA TRP A 27 -17.78 9.46 -22.29
C TRP A 27 -16.36 8.94 -22.49
N GLY A 28 -16.14 7.66 -22.19
CA GLY A 28 -14.82 7.06 -22.20
C GLY A 28 -14.86 5.54 -22.27
N VAL A 29 -13.80 4.96 -22.79
CA VAL A 29 -13.57 3.51 -22.86
C VAL A 29 -12.26 3.19 -22.16
N LEU A 30 -12.21 2.07 -21.47
CA LEU A 30 -11.01 1.59 -20.78
C LEU A 30 -10.02 1.03 -21.81
N ASP A 31 -8.74 1.37 -21.68
CA ASP A 31 -7.69 0.75 -22.49
C ASP A 31 -7.29 -0.59 -21.84
N GLU A 32 -7.24 -1.66 -22.65
CA GLU A 32 -6.73 -2.96 -22.22
C GLU A 32 -5.18 -2.96 -22.18
N PRO A 33 -4.55 -3.67 -21.22
CA PRO A 33 -5.17 -4.51 -20.20
C PRO A 33 -5.63 -3.70 -18.98
N TYR A 34 -6.81 -4.05 -18.44
CA TYR A 34 -7.24 -3.59 -17.11
C TYR A 34 -7.69 -4.76 -16.23
N SER A 35 -7.67 -4.56 -14.91
CA SER A 35 -8.08 -5.58 -13.93
C SER A 35 -8.90 -4.92 -12.84
N PRO A 36 -10.25 -4.94 -12.92
CA PRO A 36 -11.08 -4.21 -11.97
C PRO A 36 -10.87 -4.74 -10.55
N HIS A 37 -10.77 -3.83 -9.58
CA HIS A 37 -10.68 -4.22 -8.17
C HIS A 37 -11.95 -4.94 -7.72
N LYS A 38 -13.11 -4.44 -8.17
CA LYS A 38 -14.42 -4.96 -7.77
C LYS A 38 -15.47 -4.72 -8.84
N THR A 39 -16.41 -5.64 -8.94
CA THR A 39 -17.68 -5.46 -9.68
C THR A 39 -18.81 -5.19 -8.69
N VAL A 40 -19.65 -4.18 -8.97
CA VAL A 40 -20.80 -3.81 -8.11
C VAL A 40 -22.08 -3.84 -8.94
N SER A 41 -23.13 -4.46 -8.39
CA SER A 41 -24.39 -4.75 -9.09
C SER A 41 -25.39 -3.58 -9.16
N ASP A 42 -24.93 -2.34 -8.98
CA ASP A 42 -25.74 -1.13 -9.08
C ASP A 42 -24.83 0.09 -9.32
N TRP A 43 -25.22 0.96 -10.24
CA TRP A 43 -24.43 2.14 -10.60
C TRP A 43 -24.33 3.17 -9.48
N ASN A 44 -25.41 3.43 -8.73
CA ASN A 44 -25.38 4.40 -7.65
C ASN A 44 -24.56 3.90 -6.46
N ALA A 45 -24.66 2.61 -6.15
CA ALA A 45 -23.83 1.93 -5.19
C ALA A 45 -22.35 1.98 -5.59
N CYS A 46 -22.05 1.90 -6.89
CA CYS A 46 -20.70 2.07 -7.43
C CYS A 46 -20.11 3.44 -7.08
N VAL A 47 -20.86 4.49 -7.39
CA VAL A 47 -20.48 5.88 -7.12
C VAL A 47 -20.23 6.08 -5.64
N MET A 48 -21.17 5.63 -4.79
CA MET A 48 -21.06 5.76 -3.34
C MET A 48 -19.88 4.96 -2.76
N GLN A 49 -19.69 3.72 -3.19
CA GLN A 49 -18.56 2.89 -2.75
C GLN A 49 -17.23 3.52 -3.18
N CYS A 50 -17.12 4.00 -4.42
CA CYS A 50 -15.91 4.66 -4.88
C CYS A 50 -15.63 5.96 -4.11
N LEU A 51 -16.65 6.76 -3.78
CA LEU A 51 -16.47 7.98 -2.98
C LEU A 51 -15.94 7.66 -1.57
N GLN A 52 -16.44 6.60 -0.94
CA GLN A 52 -16.02 6.15 0.39
C GLN A 52 -14.67 5.42 0.39
N ASP A 53 -14.33 4.74 -0.69
CA ASP A 53 -13.06 4.03 -0.83
C ASP A 53 -11.91 5.00 -1.12
N GLY A 54 -10.97 5.12 -0.17
CA GLY A 54 -9.79 5.96 -0.29
C GLY A 54 -8.86 5.57 -1.46
N LYS A 55 -8.96 4.34 -1.98
CA LYS A 55 -8.13 3.82 -3.06
C LYS A 55 -8.77 3.93 -4.45
N CYS A 56 -10.09 4.15 -4.52
CA CYS A 56 -10.79 4.26 -5.80
C CYS A 56 -10.38 5.52 -6.57
N VAL A 57 -10.09 5.35 -7.86
CA VAL A 57 -9.75 6.46 -8.78
C VAL A 57 -10.72 6.56 -9.96
N VAL A 58 -11.22 5.43 -10.43
CA VAL A 58 -12.08 5.34 -11.63
C VAL A 58 -13.20 4.33 -11.39
N ILE A 59 -14.37 4.62 -11.94
CA ILE A 59 -15.46 3.67 -12.11
C ILE A 59 -15.88 3.59 -13.58
N HIS A 60 -16.33 2.43 -14.02
CA HIS A 60 -16.84 2.23 -15.39
C HIS A 60 -18.23 1.61 -15.34
N LYS A 61 -19.16 2.19 -16.10
CA LYS A 61 -20.52 1.70 -16.19
C LYS A 61 -20.60 0.60 -17.24
N VAL A 62 -20.87 -0.62 -16.80
CA VAL A 62 -21.10 -1.77 -17.69
C VAL A 62 -22.58 -1.83 -18.09
N SER A 63 -23.48 -1.59 -17.15
CA SER A 63 -24.92 -1.46 -17.35
C SER A 63 -25.54 -0.62 -16.22
N ASP A 64 -26.85 -0.39 -16.24
CA ASP A 64 -27.53 0.26 -15.10
C ASP A 64 -27.42 -0.55 -13.80
N ASN A 65 -27.29 -1.88 -13.92
CA ASN A 65 -27.20 -2.83 -12.81
C ASN A 65 -25.79 -3.40 -12.64
N SER A 66 -24.76 -2.79 -13.24
CA SER A 66 -23.39 -3.26 -13.09
C SER A 66 -22.36 -2.17 -13.38
N CYS A 67 -21.37 -2.07 -12.51
CA CYS A 67 -20.20 -1.25 -12.73
C CYS A 67 -18.92 -1.98 -12.32
N LEU A 68 -17.80 -1.43 -12.76
CA LEU A 68 -16.46 -1.78 -12.31
C LEU A 68 -15.87 -0.65 -11.48
N ILE A 69 -15.22 -0.99 -10.37
CA ILE A 69 -14.43 -0.08 -9.53
C ILE A 69 -12.95 -0.39 -9.76
N PHE A 70 -12.17 0.66 -9.99
CA PHE A 70 -10.72 0.57 -10.19
C PHE A 70 -9.98 1.35 -9.11
N HIS A 71 -8.99 0.70 -8.50
CA HIS A 71 -7.96 1.39 -7.75
C HIS A 71 -6.85 1.86 -8.70
N LEU A 72 -6.02 2.75 -8.21
CA LEU A 72 -4.84 3.17 -8.95
C LEU A 72 -3.92 1.97 -9.19
N GLY A 73 -3.44 1.76 -10.42
CA GLY A 73 -2.66 0.58 -10.82
C GLY A 73 -3.48 -0.58 -11.41
N ASN A 74 -4.80 -0.62 -11.17
CA ASN A 74 -5.72 -1.52 -11.88
C ASN A 74 -6.05 -1.04 -13.31
N ILE A 75 -5.74 0.22 -13.58
CA ILE A 75 -6.00 0.94 -14.83
C ILE A 75 -4.85 1.89 -15.10
N THR A 76 -4.42 1.99 -16.36
CA THR A 76 -3.34 2.87 -16.82
C THR A 76 -3.88 4.07 -17.57
N SER A 77 -4.94 3.89 -18.35
CA SER A 77 -5.55 4.95 -19.14
C SER A 77 -7.02 4.72 -19.49
N VAL A 78 -7.67 5.82 -19.85
CA VAL A 78 -9.03 5.87 -20.37
C VAL A 78 -9.02 6.66 -21.68
N GLN A 79 -9.48 6.07 -22.76
CA GLN A 79 -9.64 6.78 -24.03
C GLN A 79 -10.91 7.62 -23.99
N LYS A 80 -10.79 8.90 -24.38
CA LYS A 80 -11.94 9.79 -24.54
C LYS A 80 -12.79 9.34 -25.72
N THR A 81 -14.09 9.25 -25.50
CA THR A 81 -15.06 9.00 -26.57
C THR A 81 -16.14 10.08 -26.57
N ASN A 82 -17.22 9.85 -27.32
CA ASN A 82 -18.38 10.73 -27.38
C ASN A 82 -19.65 9.94 -27.04
N GLY A 83 -20.80 10.61 -26.99
CA GLY A 83 -22.07 9.98 -26.62
C GLY A 83 -22.52 8.81 -27.51
N SER A 84 -21.97 8.66 -28.72
CA SER A 84 -22.28 7.53 -29.60
C SER A 84 -21.68 6.20 -29.12
N SER A 85 -20.66 6.23 -28.26
CA SER A 85 -20.09 5.00 -27.68
C SER A 85 -21.04 4.36 -26.66
N GLY A 86 -21.88 5.16 -25.99
CA GLY A 86 -22.69 4.71 -24.86
C GLY A 86 -21.88 4.34 -23.61
N GLN A 87 -20.56 4.50 -23.63
CA GLN A 87 -19.65 4.06 -22.56
C GLN A 87 -19.34 5.19 -21.59
N ILE A 88 -19.69 5.00 -20.33
CA ILE A 88 -19.55 6.03 -19.28
C ILE A 88 -18.47 5.61 -18.29
N VAL A 89 -17.54 6.52 -18.06
CA VAL A 89 -16.47 6.40 -17.07
C VAL A 89 -16.59 7.56 -16.07
N GLY A 90 -16.42 7.26 -14.79
CA GLY A 90 -16.41 8.23 -13.70
C GLY A 90 -15.03 8.38 -13.10
N PHE A 91 -14.49 9.60 -13.08
CA PHE A 91 -13.21 9.93 -12.45
C PHE A 91 -13.46 10.49 -11.04
N LYS A 92 -12.82 9.92 -10.02
CA LYS A 92 -12.85 10.52 -8.68
C LYS A 92 -11.92 11.72 -8.64
N ARG A 93 -12.48 12.91 -8.40
CA ARG A 93 -11.77 14.20 -8.41
C ARG A 93 -11.91 14.93 -7.08
N THR A 94 -10.88 15.67 -6.68
CA THR A 94 -10.91 16.62 -5.56
C THR A 94 -11.26 18.01 -6.07
N MET A 95 -12.49 18.44 -5.89
CA MET A 95 -12.97 19.73 -6.39
C MET A 95 -14.24 20.16 -5.69
N ASN A 96 -14.43 21.48 -5.57
CA ASN A 96 -15.58 22.08 -4.88
C ASN A 96 -16.79 22.29 -5.79
N SER A 97 -16.57 22.35 -7.10
CA SER A 97 -17.61 22.62 -8.11
C SER A 97 -17.18 22.06 -9.45
N CYS A 98 -18.13 21.52 -10.23
CA CYS A 98 -17.88 21.06 -11.60
C CYS A 98 -18.09 22.19 -12.61
N PRO A 99 -17.03 22.71 -13.25
CA PRO A 99 -17.18 23.70 -14.30
C PRO A 99 -18.01 23.14 -15.46
N VAL A 100 -18.98 23.92 -15.92
CA VAL A 100 -19.83 23.58 -17.07
C VAL A 100 -19.16 24.11 -18.34
N ASN A 101 -19.30 23.39 -19.45
CA ASN A 101 -18.74 23.75 -20.77
C ASN A 101 -17.20 23.79 -20.84
N ILE A 102 -16.51 23.17 -19.90
CA ILE A 102 -15.06 22.97 -19.96
C ILE A 102 -14.79 21.47 -20.04
N ASP A 103 -13.80 21.08 -20.83
CA ASP A 103 -13.54 19.67 -21.17
C ASP A 103 -13.22 18.81 -19.94
N ALA A 104 -14.18 17.97 -19.55
CA ALA A 104 -14.03 17.02 -18.45
C ALA A 104 -13.08 15.86 -18.85
N PRO A 105 -12.43 15.18 -17.88
CA PRO A 105 -12.50 15.39 -16.44
C PRO A 105 -11.49 16.41 -15.92
N LEU A 106 -10.64 17.00 -16.78
CA LEU A 106 -9.56 17.91 -16.37
C LEU A 106 -9.94 19.40 -16.40
N PHE A 107 -11.08 19.73 -16.98
CA PHE A 107 -11.62 21.09 -17.08
C PHE A 107 -10.59 22.08 -17.64
N GLY A 108 -10.03 21.75 -18.80
CA GLY A 108 -9.11 22.61 -19.55
C GLY A 108 -7.66 22.58 -19.06
N GLN A 109 -7.37 21.83 -17.99
CA GLN A 109 -6.00 21.61 -17.53
C GLN A 109 -5.35 20.47 -18.31
N GLN A 110 -4.05 20.58 -18.56
CA GLN A 110 -3.27 19.54 -19.22
C GLN A 110 -3.05 18.34 -18.30
N SER A 111 -2.93 18.59 -17.00
CA SER A 111 -2.76 17.57 -15.98
C SER A 111 -3.30 18.09 -14.64
N VAL A 112 -3.66 17.16 -13.75
CA VAL A 112 -4.22 17.49 -12.43
C VAL A 112 -3.68 16.54 -11.35
N PRO A 113 -3.21 17.06 -10.20
CA PRO A 113 -2.80 16.21 -9.09
C PRO A 113 -4.02 15.75 -8.28
N GLU A 114 -4.01 14.48 -7.90
CA GLU A 114 -4.99 13.83 -7.04
C GLU A 114 -4.32 12.99 -5.97
N ASN A 115 -5.10 12.59 -4.97
CA ASN A 115 -4.62 11.83 -3.84
C ASN A 115 -5.46 10.57 -3.61
N VAL A 116 -4.80 9.41 -3.46
CA VAL A 116 -5.40 8.18 -2.91
C VAL A 116 -4.90 7.93 -1.50
N THR A 117 -5.73 7.34 -0.64
CA THR A 117 -5.34 6.96 0.72
C THR A 117 -5.41 5.45 0.89
N GLN A 118 -4.29 4.84 1.29
CA GLN A 118 -4.18 3.42 1.59
C GLN A 118 -3.46 3.24 2.93
N ASN A 119 -4.08 2.51 3.85
CA ASN A 119 -3.50 2.18 5.17
C ASN A 119 -2.99 3.40 5.96
N SER A 120 -3.71 4.53 5.90
CA SER A 120 -3.35 5.83 6.49
C SER A 120 -2.24 6.62 5.79
N PHE A 121 -1.73 6.12 4.66
CA PHE A 121 -0.79 6.85 3.80
C PHE A 121 -1.52 7.48 2.62
N THR A 122 -1.16 8.72 2.29
CA THR A 122 -1.70 9.45 1.14
C THR A 122 -0.67 9.52 0.02
N TYR A 123 -1.04 9.01 -1.15
CA TYR A 123 -0.22 8.98 -2.36
C TYR A 123 -0.73 9.99 -3.34
N LYS A 124 0.20 10.72 -3.96
CA LYS A 124 -0.11 11.66 -5.03
C LYS A 124 0.01 10.96 -6.37
N TYR A 125 -0.96 11.18 -7.23
CA TYR A 125 -0.91 10.78 -8.62
C TYR A 125 -1.40 11.93 -9.50
N GLU A 126 -1.11 11.86 -10.78
CA GLU A 126 -1.50 12.85 -11.77
C GLU A 126 -2.41 12.18 -12.80
N ILE A 127 -3.46 12.91 -13.21
CA ILE A 127 -4.27 12.54 -14.36
C ILE A 127 -3.89 13.49 -15.48
N SER A 128 -3.27 12.96 -16.53
CA SER A 128 -2.71 13.73 -17.63
C SER A 128 -3.49 13.50 -18.91
N ARG A 129 -3.75 14.58 -19.67
CA ARG A 129 -4.35 14.52 -21.00
C ARG A 129 -3.25 14.32 -22.03
N ILE A 130 -3.30 13.21 -22.76
CA ILE A 130 -2.42 12.95 -23.89
C ILE A 130 -3.25 12.99 -25.17
N GLU A 131 -2.76 13.72 -26.15
CA GLU A 131 -3.37 13.80 -27.47
C GLU A 131 -2.43 13.20 -28.49
N THR A 132 -2.89 12.19 -29.22
CA THR A 132 -2.10 11.50 -30.25
C THR A 132 -2.99 11.28 -31.46
N ASN A 133 -2.58 11.81 -32.62
CA ASN A 133 -3.32 11.70 -33.88
C ASN A 133 -4.79 12.14 -33.77
N GLY A 134 -5.09 13.17 -32.97
CA GLY A 134 -6.45 13.66 -32.73
C GLY A 134 -7.31 12.82 -31.78
N SER A 135 -6.77 11.72 -31.24
CA SER A 135 -7.40 10.97 -30.14
C SER A 135 -6.88 11.49 -28.80
N VAL A 136 -7.79 11.65 -27.85
CA VAL A 136 -7.46 12.06 -26.48
C VAL A 136 -7.54 10.86 -25.55
N THR A 137 -6.52 10.70 -24.73
CA THR A 137 -6.42 9.67 -23.70
C THR A 137 -6.09 10.34 -22.37
N TRP A 138 -6.76 9.95 -21.31
CA TRP A 138 -6.41 10.35 -19.95
C TRP A 138 -5.57 9.25 -19.33
N LYS A 139 -4.32 9.57 -19.00
CA LYS A 139 -3.40 8.65 -18.33
C LYS A 139 -3.32 8.94 -16.84
N PHE A 140 -3.11 7.88 -16.07
CA PHE A 140 -2.88 7.96 -14.63
C PHE A 140 -1.39 7.69 -14.40
N GLU A 141 -0.67 8.72 -13.98
CA GLU A 141 0.77 8.65 -13.76
C GLU A 141 1.07 8.96 -12.30
N PHE A 142 2.03 8.25 -11.71
CA PHE A 142 2.52 8.60 -10.39
C PHE A 142 3.52 9.74 -10.54
N ASN A 143 3.37 10.78 -9.72
CA ASN A 143 4.35 11.87 -9.61
C ASN A 143 5.62 11.47 -8.84
N ASN A 144 6.10 10.23 -9.07
CA ASN A 144 7.09 9.47 -8.30
C ASN A 144 6.48 8.71 -7.11
N SER A 145 6.10 7.45 -7.30
CA SER A 145 6.12 6.44 -6.22
C SER A 145 5.63 5.06 -6.70
N ALA A 146 6.56 4.18 -7.04
CA ALA A 146 6.65 2.84 -6.43
C ALA A 146 5.37 2.40 -5.66
N GLN A 147 4.51 1.55 -6.24
CA GLN A 147 3.42 0.95 -5.46
C GLN A 147 3.96 -0.22 -4.64
N CYS A 148 3.40 -0.40 -3.46
CA CYS A 148 3.60 -1.63 -2.72
C CYS A 148 2.49 -2.61 -3.05
N GLN A 149 2.84 -3.90 -3.17
CA GLN A 149 1.86 -4.98 -3.24
C GLN A 149 0.88 -4.91 -2.06
N GLU A 150 -0.28 -5.55 -2.20
CA GLU A 150 -1.22 -5.70 -1.09
C GLU A 150 -0.50 -6.30 0.13
N ASP A 151 -0.85 -5.83 1.34
CA ASP A 151 -0.15 -6.09 2.61
C ASP A 151 1.25 -5.50 2.82
N TYR A 152 1.80 -4.77 1.85
CA TYR A 152 3.01 -3.98 2.00
C TYR A 152 2.70 -2.48 2.16
N PHE A 153 3.58 -1.77 2.87
CA PHE A 153 3.46 -0.37 3.27
C PHE A 153 4.68 0.38 2.76
N PRO A 154 4.51 1.48 2.03
CA PRO A 154 5.64 2.23 1.52
C PRO A 154 6.22 3.13 2.58
N LEU A 155 7.54 3.24 2.55
CA LEU A 155 8.31 4.16 3.36
C LEU A 155 9.32 4.89 2.48
N ILE A 156 9.56 6.16 2.80
CA ILE A 156 10.56 7.00 2.12
C ILE A 156 11.81 7.04 3.00
N ARG A 157 12.92 6.52 2.49
CA ARG A 157 14.22 6.42 3.16
C ARG A 157 15.25 7.26 2.41
N GLY A 158 15.33 8.54 2.74
CA GLY A 158 16.17 9.49 2.02
C GLY A 158 15.69 9.66 0.57
N GLN A 159 16.50 9.27 -0.40
CA GLN A 159 16.13 9.26 -1.83
C GLN A 159 15.49 7.95 -2.30
N ASN A 160 15.49 6.91 -1.46
CA ASN A 160 14.94 5.60 -1.79
C ASN A 160 13.49 5.52 -1.31
N GLN A 161 12.65 4.81 -2.07
CA GLN A 161 11.34 4.38 -1.61
C GLN A 161 11.34 2.86 -1.51
N VAL A 162 10.84 2.34 -0.40
CA VAL A 162 10.81 0.89 -0.13
C VAL A 162 9.42 0.46 0.26
N CYS A 163 9.13 -0.84 0.13
CA CYS A 163 7.88 -1.44 0.57
C CYS A 163 8.16 -2.42 1.72
N ILE A 164 7.64 -2.13 2.90
CA ILE A 164 7.79 -3.00 4.06
C ILE A 164 6.52 -3.80 4.33
N SER A 165 6.62 -4.95 4.99
CA SER A 165 5.45 -5.67 5.50
C SER A 165 5.72 -6.22 6.89
N VAL A 166 4.65 -6.38 7.66
CA VAL A 166 4.69 -7.09 8.95
C VAL A 166 4.23 -8.52 8.70
N ARG A 167 5.10 -9.50 8.94
CA ARG A 167 4.82 -10.94 8.77
C ARG A 167 4.78 -11.64 10.12
N TYR A 168 3.69 -12.37 10.37
CA TYR A 168 3.50 -13.15 11.58
C TYR A 168 3.83 -14.62 11.32
N PHE A 169 4.42 -15.30 12.31
CA PHE A 169 4.76 -16.72 12.17
C PHE A 169 3.53 -17.65 12.11
N SER A 170 2.35 -17.15 12.48
CA SER A 170 1.07 -17.85 12.34
C SER A 170 0.58 -17.91 10.88
N GLN A 171 1.13 -17.08 9.99
CA GLN A 171 0.68 -16.95 8.61
C GLN A 171 1.42 -17.90 7.65
N PHE A 172 2.39 -18.68 8.13
CA PHE A 172 3.11 -19.65 7.29
C PHE A 172 2.25 -20.88 6.99
N ARG A 173 1.37 -20.75 5.99
CA ARG A 173 0.61 -21.86 5.42
C ARG A 173 1.51 -22.68 4.49
N SER A 174 2.40 -23.50 5.05
CA SER A 174 2.89 -24.64 4.29
C SER A 174 1.68 -25.55 3.96
N GLN A 175 1.51 -25.90 2.68
CA GLN A 175 0.41 -26.76 2.20
C GLN A 175 0.52 -28.22 2.68
N THR A 176 1.50 -28.54 3.51
CA THR A 176 1.75 -29.87 4.03
C THR A 176 1.31 -29.95 5.49
N ILE A 177 0.21 -30.65 5.78
CA ILE A 177 -0.30 -31.36 6.99
C ILE A 177 0.37 -31.08 8.38
N ILE A 178 0.95 -29.91 8.62
CA ILE A 178 1.64 -29.47 9.85
C ILE A 178 1.00 -28.14 10.30
N GLN A 179 -0.32 -27.98 10.10
CA GLN A 179 -1.02 -26.72 10.38
C GLN A 179 -1.51 -26.59 11.82
N VAL A 180 -1.65 -27.69 12.57
CA VAL A 180 -2.28 -27.63 13.90
C VAL A 180 -1.29 -27.19 15.00
N ARG A 181 0.02 -27.43 14.84
CA ARG A 181 1.01 -27.20 15.91
C ARG A 181 1.63 -25.80 15.97
N LEU A 182 1.46 -24.94 14.95
CA LEU A 182 2.05 -23.58 14.94
C LEU A 182 1.18 -22.53 15.65
N PHE A 183 -0.07 -22.84 16.00
CA PHE A 183 -0.99 -21.92 16.68
C PHE A 183 -0.99 -22.07 18.20
N GLU A 184 -0.31 -23.08 18.73
CA GLU A 184 -0.20 -23.31 20.18
C GLU A 184 1.12 -22.73 20.70
N SER A 185 1.06 -22.10 21.88
CA SER A 185 2.26 -21.62 22.56
C SER A 185 3.17 -22.82 22.88
N PRO A 186 4.51 -22.72 22.70
CA PRO A 186 5.30 -21.54 22.31
C PRO A 186 5.58 -21.44 20.79
N ASN A 187 4.97 -22.30 19.96
CA ASN A 187 5.39 -22.52 18.57
C ASN A 187 5.09 -21.36 17.62
N PHE A 188 4.24 -20.40 18.02
CA PHE A 188 4.04 -19.15 17.28
C PHE A 188 5.12 -18.08 17.56
N CYS A 189 6.03 -18.33 18.50
CA CYS A 189 7.21 -17.49 18.74
C CYS A 189 8.44 -18.16 18.10
N GLN A 190 9.16 -17.47 17.20
CA GLN A 190 10.27 -18.05 16.45
C GLN A 190 11.52 -17.17 16.47
N ASN A 191 12.65 -17.74 16.07
CA ASN A 191 13.96 -17.11 16.10
C ASN A 191 14.22 -16.23 14.86
N HIS A 192 15.37 -15.54 14.84
CA HIS A 192 15.74 -14.64 13.76
C HIS A 192 15.90 -15.34 12.40
N ASN A 193 16.40 -16.58 12.38
CA ASN A 193 16.53 -17.34 11.13
C ASN A 193 15.17 -17.62 10.50
N TYR A 194 14.19 -18.01 11.30
CA TYR A 194 12.81 -18.22 10.83
C TYR A 194 12.19 -16.90 10.31
N ALA A 195 12.49 -15.78 10.96
CA ALA A 195 12.13 -14.44 10.47
C ALA A 195 12.72 -14.12 9.08
N MET A 196 13.98 -14.47 8.84
CA MET A 196 14.57 -14.32 7.50
C MET A 196 13.90 -15.22 6.46
N GLU A 197 13.58 -16.47 6.82
CA GLU A 197 12.93 -17.43 5.93
C GLU A 197 11.51 -17.00 5.55
N ILE A 198 10.71 -16.50 6.49
CA ILE A 198 9.36 -16.02 6.18
C ILE A 198 9.38 -14.79 5.26
N CYS A 199 10.35 -13.89 5.41
CA CYS A 199 10.50 -12.77 4.48
C CYS A 199 10.83 -13.28 3.07
N LYS A 200 11.87 -14.12 2.93
CA LYS A 200 12.32 -14.63 1.63
C LYS A 200 11.23 -15.44 0.92
N SER A 201 10.53 -16.31 1.64
CA SER A 201 9.43 -17.12 1.09
C SER A 201 8.20 -16.31 0.67
N SER A 202 8.01 -15.10 1.23
CA SER A 202 6.95 -14.16 0.82
C SER A 202 7.31 -13.27 -0.38
N GLY A 203 8.45 -13.54 -1.04
CA GLY A 203 8.94 -12.72 -2.16
C GLY A 203 9.57 -11.39 -1.73
N ALA A 204 9.86 -11.20 -0.44
CA ALA A 204 10.60 -10.05 0.06
C ALA A 204 12.12 -10.32 -0.03
N THR A 205 12.90 -9.25 -0.21
CA THR A 205 14.38 -9.28 -0.32
C THR A 205 15.02 -9.79 0.96
N GLY A 206 14.43 -9.51 2.12
CA GLY A 206 14.91 -9.95 3.41
C GLY A 206 14.22 -9.25 4.56
N LEU A 207 14.84 -9.33 5.74
CA LEU A 207 14.46 -8.50 6.88
C LEU A 207 14.73 -7.03 6.57
N SER A 208 13.97 -6.17 7.22
CA SER A 208 14.12 -4.74 7.21
C SER A 208 13.95 -4.20 8.62
N GLY A 209 14.24 -2.92 8.80
CA GLY A 209 14.14 -2.24 10.08
C GLY A 209 13.73 -0.80 9.88
N SER A 210 14.17 0.05 10.80
CA SER A 210 13.80 1.47 10.79
C SER A 210 14.93 2.28 10.16
N PHE A 211 14.62 3.15 9.19
CA PHE A 211 15.60 4.12 8.68
C PHE A 211 15.86 5.25 9.68
N THR A 212 14.80 5.69 10.37
CA THR A 212 14.84 6.69 11.44
C THR A 212 14.05 6.22 12.65
N PHE A 213 14.26 6.84 13.80
CA PHE A 213 13.49 6.51 15.00
C PHE A 213 11.98 6.74 14.82
N ASP A 214 11.58 7.80 14.09
CA ASP A 214 10.16 8.07 13.81
C ASP A 214 9.57 7.10 12.78
N GLU A 215 10.36 6.64 11.81
CA GLU A 215 9.96 5.49 10.97
C GLU A 215 9.71 4.26 11.85
N GLY A 216 10.59 3.97 12.80
CA GLY A 216 10.43 2.84 13.72
C GLY A 216 9.12 2.89 14.52
N LYS A 217 8.69 4.07 14.96
CA LYS A 217 7.37 4.25 15.60
C LYS A 217 6.21 3.93 14.64
N GLN A 218 6.32 4.31 13.37
CA GLN A 218 5.30 4.01 12.36
C GLN A 218 5.22 2.50 12.10
N ILE A 219 6.37 1.83 11.96
CA ILE A 219 6.44 0.37 11.79
C ILE A 219 5.85 -0.33 13.03
N ALA A 220 6.15 0.16 14.24
CA ALA A 220 5.65 -0.42 15.48
C ALA A 220 4.13 -0.26 15.60
N ALA A 221 3.59 0.91 15.26
CA ALA A 221 2.14 1.15 15.26
C ALA A 221 1.43 0.25 14.25
N LEU A 222 2.05 0.04 13.09
CA LEU A 222 1.54 -0.87 12.08
C LEU A 222 1.52 -2.32 12.58
N ALA A 223 2.62 -2.75 13.21
CA ALA A 223 2.71 -4.08 13.81
C ALA A 223 1.67 -4.26 14.92
N ASP A 224 1.51 -3.30 15.83
CA ASP A 224 0.47 -3.31 16.87
C ASP A 224 -0.93 -3.45 16.28
N SER A 225 -1.25 -2.65 15.25
CA SER A 225 -2.56 -2.71 14.60
C SER A 225 -2.85 -4.08 14.01
N LYS A 226 -1.87 -4.71 13.35
CA LYS A 226 -2.02 -6.08 12.82
C LYS A 226 -2.05 -7.14 13.92
N SER A 227 -1.45 -6.88 15.09
CA SER A 227 -1.36 -7.87 16.16
C SER A 227 -2.72 -8.15 16.80
N LYS A 228 -3.63 -7.17 16.77
CA LYS A 228 -5.00 -7.27 17.31
C LYS A 228 -5.86 -8.33 16.60
N THR A 229 -5.48 -8.72 15.38
CA THR A 229 -6.20 -9.75 14.61
C THR A 229 -5.56 -11.15 14.72
N GLU A 230 -4.52 -11.31 15.53
CA GLU A 230 -3.72 -12.53 15.62
C GLU A 230 -3.67 -13.07 17.07
N PRO A 231 -3.61 -14.40 17.29
CA PRO A 231 -3.41 -14.95 18.63
C PRO A 231 -2.04 -14.55 19.22
N ALA A 232 -2.04 -14.09 20.47
CA ALA A 232 -0.87 -13.55 21.15
C ALA A 232 -0.41 -14.33 22.41
N GLY A 233 -1.12 -15.39 22.81
CA GLY A 233 -0.82 -16.11 24.05
C GLY A 233 -0.93 -15.23 25.30
N SER A 234 -0.22 -15.59 26.37
CA SER A 234 -0.19 -14.86 27.65
C SER A 234 1.03 -13.95 27.83
N TYR A 235 1.68 -13.55 26.74
CA TYR A 235 2.88 -12.70 26.79
C TYR A 235 2.51 -11.23 27.02
N SER A 236 3.25 -10.55 27.90
CA SER A 236 3.05 -9.12 28.15
C SER A 236 3.64 -8.23 27.05
N GLN A 237 4.52 -8.79 26.20
CA GLN A 237 5.20 -8.06 25.14
C GLN A 237 5.28 -8.88 23.84
N ILE A 238 5.01 -8.22 22.71
CA ILE A 238 5.08 -8.81 21.37
C ILE A 238 6.14 -8.08 20.56
N ASN A 239 7.08 -8.84 20.01
CA ASN A 239 8.24 -8.33 19.30
C ASN A 239 8.30 -8.85 17.87
N PHE A 240 8.98 -8.10 17.01
CA PHE A 240 9.18 -8.44 15.61
C PHE A 240 10.65 -8.35 15.26
N TRP A 241 11.22 -9.41 14.71
CA TRP A 241 12.58 -9.38 14.20
C TRP A 241 12.72 -8.34 13.10
N ILE A 242 13.81 -7.57 13.17
CA ILE A 242 14.18 -6.59 12.16
C ILE A 242 15.61 -6.84 11.71
N ASP A 243 15.99 -6.25 10.58
CA ASP A 243 17.36 -6.32 10.12
C ASP A 243 18.31 -5.61 11.09
N GLY A 244 19.48 -6.20 11.29
CA GLY A 244 20.48 -5.74 12.24
C GLY A 244 21.04 -6.86 13.09
N ASN A 245 22.35 -7.01 13.05
CA ASN A 245 23.11 -7.86 13.95
C ASN A 245 24.27 -7.08 14.55
N ARG A 246 24.41 -7.13 15.87
CA ARG A 246 25.57 -6.61 16.59
C ARG A 246 26.66 -7.66 16.61
N THR A 247 27.77 -7.39 15.93
CA THR A 247 28.93 -8.31 15.83
C THR A 247 29.96 -8.04 16.93
N ALA A 248 30.06 -6.80 17.42
CA ALA A 248 30.93 -6.42 18.53
C ALA A 248 30.39 -5.21 19.30
N VAL A 249 31.16 -4.70 20.26
CA VAL A 249 30.81 -3.45 20.95
C VAL A 249 30.89 -2.30 19.95
N ASN A 250 29.74 -1.70 19.63
CA ASN A 250 29.58 -0.63 18.63
C ASN A 250 29.81 -1.05 17.17
N GLU A 251 29.87 -2.36 16.88
CA GLU A 251 29.92 -2.87 15.51
C GLU A 251 28.61 -3.57 15.16
N PHE A 252 28.03 -3.16 14.03
CA PHE A 252 26.72 -3.61 13.57
C PHE A 252 26.77 -3.95 12.08
N SER A 253 26.03 -4.98 11.71
CA SER A 253 25.85 -5.44 10.34
C SER A 253 24.38 -5.38 9.98
N LEU A 254 24.10 -4.86 8.79
CA LEU A 254 22.78 -4.78 8.18
C LEU A 254 22.85 -5.43 6.80
N ASN A 255 21.77 -6.08 6.41
CA ASN A 255 21.60 -6.66 5.08
C ASN A 255 20.71 -5.79 4.18
N ASP A 256 19.83 -4.98 4.78
CA ASP A 256 19.02 -3.98 4.10
C ASP A 256 19.88 -2.76 3.78
N ASP A 257 20.26 -2.64 2.50
CA ASP A 257 21.13 -1.59 1.95
C ASP A 257 20.52 -0.18 2.02
N THR A 258 19.25 -0.06 2.41
CA THR A 258 18.61 1.25 2.64
C THR A 258 18.71 1.72 4.09
N LEU A 259 19.30 0.91 4.97
CA LEU A 259 19.51 1.21 6.38
C LEU A 259 20.99 1.50 6.65
N ASN A 260 21.25 2.42 7.58
CA ASN A 260 22.62 2.84 7.92
C ASN A 260 23.04 2.46 9.35
N GLY A 261 22.19 1.70 10.04
CA GLY A 261 22.52 1.10 11.34
C GLY A 261 22.88 2.11 12.41
N THR A 262 22.46 3.37 12.30
CA THR A 262 22.80 4.40 13.29
C THR A 262 21.64 5.35 13.54
N THR A 263 20.87 5.70 12.50
CA THR A 263 19.77 6.67 12.61
C THR A 263 18.47 6.06 13.13
N GLY A 264 18.22 4.78 12.85
CA GLY A 264 16.96 4.10 13.19
C GLY A 264 17.00 3.20 14.42
N TYR A 265 18.14 3.13 15.11
CA TYR A 265 18.42 2.15 16.16
C TYR A 265 19.09 2.85 17.35
N LYS A 266 18.71 2.53 18.59
CA LYS A 266 19.29 3.14 19.80
C LYS A 266 20.37 2.25 20.40
N TRP A 267 21.41 1.99 19.63
CA TRP A 267 22.52 1.13 20.06
C TRP A 267 23.26 1.57 21.31
N ALA A 268 23.23 2.87 21.65
CA ALA A 268 23.91 3.40 22.84
C ALA A 268 23.13 3.17 24.14
N GLU A 269 21.82 2.93 24.06
CA GLU A 269 20.97 2.55 25.21
C GLU A 269 21.06 1.03 25.48
N ALA A 270 21.79 0.30 24.63
CA ALA A 270 22.10 -1.10 24.80
C ALA A 270 23.07 -1.31 25.97
N PRO A 271 22.72 -2.08 27.02
CA PRO A 271 23.63 -2.33 28.12
C PRO A 271 24.97 -2.88 27.61
N ALA A 272 26.07 -2.29 28.09
CA ALA A 272 27.46 -2.73 27.84
C ALA A 272 27.76 -4.17 28.31
N ALA A 273 26.74 -4.86 28.83
CA ALA A 273 26.82 -6.12 29.56
C ALA A 273 26.40 -7.35 28.75
N VAL A 274 26.33 -7.29 27.40
CA VAL A 274 26.08 -8.49 26.59
C VAL A 274 27.39 -8.99 25.96
N PRO A 275 28.08 -9.95 26.58
CA PRO A 275 29.20 -10.64 25.99
C PRO A 275 28.68 -11.76 25.08
N LEU A 276 28.24 -11.44 23.87
CA LEU A 276 28.01 -12.44 22.83
C LEU A 276 28.33 -11.82 21.47
N SER A 277 29.24 -12.43 20.74
CA SER A 277 29.74 -12.04 19.41
C SER A 277 28.69 -12.06 18.28
N SER A 278 27.38 -12.07 18.61
CA SER A 278 26.26 -11.95 17.66
C SER A 278 24.94 -11.75 18.42
N SER A 279 24.31 -10.58 18.31
CA SER A 279 22.97 -10.30 18.85
C SER A 279 22.08 -9.66 17.78
N CYS A 280 20.89 -10.21 17.58
CA CYS A 280 19.95 -9.75 16.57
C CYS A 280 18.99 -8.71 17.14
N VAL A 281 18.55 -7.80 16.29
CA VAL A 281 17.67 -6.69 16.67
C VAL A 281 16.21 -7.05 16.45
N PHE A 282 15.34 -6.54 17.31
CA PHE A 282 13.91 -6.63 17.13
C PHE A 282 13.24 -5.30 17.47
N LEU A 283 12.06 -5.08 16.88
CA LEU A 283 11.15 -4.01 17.20
C LEU A 283 10.21 -4.48 18.32
N GLY A 284 10.28 -3.84 19.49
CA GLY A 284 9.46 -4.15 20.67
C GLY A 284 10.25 -4.07 21.98
N THR A 285 9.58 -4.19 23.14
CA THR A 285 10.12 -4.07 24.52
C THR A 285 11.02 -2.86 24.83
N GLN A 286 11.52 -2.79 26.08
CA GLN A 286 12.53 -1.81 26.52
C GLN A 286 13.97 -2.17 26.10
N ARG A 287 14.21 -3.38 25.55
CA ARG A 287 15.49 -3.80 24.97
C ARG A 287 15.33 -3.95 23.46
N GLU A 288 16.34 -3.56 22.70
CA GLU A 288 16.27 -3.58 21.22
C GLU A 288 16.97 -4.79 20.59
N PHE A 289 17.67 -5.63 21.37
CA PHE A 289 18.44 -6.75 20.84
C PHE A 289 18.51 -7.91 21.84
N ILE A 290 18.66 -9.12 21.30
CA ILE A 290 18.78 -10.37 22.06
C ILE A 290 19.55 -11.41 21.23
N GLY A 291 19.98 -12.51 21.84
CA GLY A 291 20.58 -13.62 21.10
C GLY A 291 19.67 -14.09 19.96
N CYS A 292 20.23 -14.26 18.76
CA CYS A 292 19.48 -14.54 17.53
C CYS A 292 18.65 -15.84 17.57
N THR A 293 19.01 -16.77 18.45
CA THR A 293 18.34 -18.07 18.63
C THR A 293 17.16 -18.01 19.61
N ILE A 294 17.00 -16.93 20.37
CA ILE A 294 15.94 -16.79 21.36
C ILE A 294 14.59 -16.63 20.65
N THR A 295 13.54 -17.26 21.17
CA THR A 295 12.19 -17.17 20.59
C THR A 295 11.21 -16.46 21.51
N SER A 296 11.34 -16.65 22.82
CA SER A 296 10.41 -16.10 23.81
C SER A 296 11.01 -16.16 25.22
N SER A 297 10.35 -15.48 26.15
CA SER A 297 10.50 -15.68 27.59
C SER A 297 9.09 -15.80 28.20
N PRO A 298 8.75 -16.92 28.85
CA PRO A 298 7.39 -17.17 29.35
C PRO A 298 6.86 -16.02 30.21
N GLY A 299 5.68 -15.51 29.88
CA GLY A 299 5.02 -14.38 30.56
C GLY A 299 5.62 -13.00 30.27
N VAL A 300 6.81 -12.93 29.67
CA VAL A 300 7.51 -11.66 29.40
C VAL A 300 7.34 -11.26 27.94
N PHE A 301 7.98 -11.96 27.00
CA PHE A 301 7.93 -11.56 25.58
C PHE A 301 7.84 -12.74 24.62
N CYS A 302 7.30 -12.48 23.44
CA CYS A 302 7.29 -13.39 22.30
C CYS A 302 7.85 -12.70 21.06
N GLN A 303 8.81 -13.35 20.39
CA GLN A 303 9.25 -12.95 19.06
C GLN A 303 8.26 -13.51 18.03
N ARG A 304 7.30 -12.68 17.62
CA ARG A 304 6.04 -13.13 17.00
C ARG A 304 6.04 -13.05 15.48
N GLY A 305 6.99 -12.32 14.93
CA GLY A 305 7.05 -12.07 13.50
C GLY A 305 8.32 -11.38 13.05
N ALA A 306 8.26 -10.83 11.85
CA ALA A 306 9.35 -10.19 11.14
C ALA A 306 8.85 -8.94 10.39
N ILE A 307 9.72 -7.95 10.25
CA ILE A 307 9.54 -6.84 9.31
C ILE A 307 10.33 -7.15 8.05
N CYS A 308 9.66 -7.22 6.91
CA CYS A 308 10.26 -7.63 5.64
C CYS A 308 10.24 -6.48 4.65
N ARG A 309 11.29 -6.33 3.82
CA ARG A 309 11.32 -5.37 2.70
C ARG A 309 11.16 -6.09 1.37
N THR A 310 10.30 -5.57 0.51
CA THR A 310 10.27 -5.89 -0.92
C THR A 310 10.56 -4.64 -1.76
N GLU A 311 10.95 -4.88 -3.00
CA GLU A 311 11.10 -3.81 -3.98
C GLU A 311 9.72 -3.28 -4.37
N PRO A 312 9.57 -1.96 -4.54
CA PRO A 312 8.33 -1.44 -5.05
C PRO A 312 8.03 -1.89 -6.47
N LEU A 313 6.73 -1.96 -6.78
CA LEU A 313 6.24 -2.11 -8.13
C LEU A 313 6.33 -0.77 -8.86
N PHE A 314 7.17 -0.72 -9.89
CA PHE A 314 7.20 0.38 -10.83
C PHE A 314 6.28 0.03 -12.01
N PHE A 315 5.26 0.85 -12.25
CA PHE A 315 4.46 0.77 -13.46
C PHE A 315 5.19 1.60 -14.52
N HIS A 316 5.67 0.92 -15.56
CA HIS A 316 6.23 1.53 -16.76
C HIS A 316 5.14 1.68 -17.83
#